data_AF-A0A447N673-F1
#
_entry.id   AF-A0A447N673-F1
#
_cell.length_a   1.000
_cell.length_b   1.000
_cell.length_c   1.000
_cell.angle_alpha   90.00
_cell.angle_beta   90.00
_cell.angle_gamma   90.00
#
_symmetry.space_group_name_H-M   'P 1'
#
loop_
_entity.id
_entity.type
_entity.pdbx_description
1 polymer ?
#
loop_
_entity_poly.entity_id
_entity_poly.type
_entity_poly.pdbx_seq_one_letter_code
_entity_poly.pdbx_strand_id
1 'polypeptide(L)'
;MIFGAWLMQDNDLHERQIVLLADKNDALETHIEQQLRELTLLPLNIRRISLQAFQKEGCPRGVALIVTPYATPLPLFSPPLIHADRALTEHQQQQIRKILES
;
A
#
# COMPACT_ATOMS: atom_id res chain seq x y z
N MET A 1 30.37 -23.70 16.74
CA MET A 1 29.37 -22.98 17.57
C MET A 1 28.22 -22.60 16.65
N ILE A 2 27.22 -23.48 16.58
CA ILE A 2 25.99 -23.29 15.81
C ILE A 2 25.04 -22.52 16.71
N PHE A 3 24.86 -21.23 16.43
CA PHE A 3 23.95 -20.36 17.16
C PHE A 3 22.53 -20.58 16.63
N GLY A 4 21.66 -21.04 17.53
CA GLY A 4 20.22 -20.78 17.48
C GLY A 4 19.43 -21.61 16.48
N ALA A 5 19.04 -22.81 16.89
CA ALA A 5 17.83 -23.41 16.39
C ALA A 5 16.64 -22.45 16.61
N TRP A 6 15.84 -22.26 15.57
CA TRP A 6 14.39 -22.12 15.66
C TRP A 6 13.85 -21.22 16.77
N LEU A 7 13.79 -19.91 16.51
CA LEU A 7 12.77 -19.05 17.12
C LEU A 7 11.69 -18.83 16.06
N MET A 8 10.70 -19.73 16.08
CA MET A 8 9.31 -19.47 15.73
C MET A 8 9.10 -18.50 14.57
N GLN A 9 9.12 -19.05 13.36
CA GLN A 9 8.46 -18.50 12.17
C GLN A 9 6.94 -18.62 12.36
N ASP A 10 6.40 -17.99 13.40
CA ASP A 10 4.97 -18.01 13.75
C ASP A 10 4.45 -16.59 14.05
N ASN A 11 5.18 -15.57 13.60
CA ASN A 11 4.63 -14.24 13.44
C ASN A 11 4.63 -13.86 11.96
N ASP A 12 4.16 -14.79 11.12
CA ASP A 12 3.87 -14.53 9.70
C ASP A 12 2.56 -13.76 9.52
N LEU A 13 2.27 -12.85 10.46
CA LEU A 13 1.46 -11.66 10.20
C LEU A 13 2.25 -10.84 9.17
N HIS A 14 2.20 -11.27 7.91
CA HIS A 14 2.78 -10.57 6.77
C HIS A 14 2.12 -9.20 6.70
N GLU A 15 2.70 -8.21 7.39
CA GLU A 15 2.24 -6.85 7.36
C GLU A 15 2.25 -6.40 5.89
N ARG A 16 1.06 -6.12 5.35
CA ARG A 16 0.97 -5.77 3.93
C ARG A 16 1.42 -4.33 3.77
N GLN A 17 2.51 -4.15 3.02
CA GLN A 17 3.00 -2.81 2.73
C GLN A 17 2.24 -2.20 1.56
N ILE A 18 1.60 -1.06 1.82
CA ILE A 18 0.87 -0.25 0.83
C ILE A 18 1.58 1.08 0.71
N VAL A 19 1.64 1.60 -0.51
CA VAL A 19 2.16 2.94 -0.78
C VAL A 19 1.00 3.85 -1.15
N LEU A 20 0.85 4.96 -0.43
CA LEU A 20 -0.06 6.05 -0.78
C LEU A 20 0.75 7.19 -1.39
N LEU A 21 0.47 7.53 -2.65
CA LEU A 21 1.08 8.70 -3.28
C LEU A 21 0.37 9.96 -2.77
N ALA A 22 1.11 10.81 -2.06
CA ALA A 22 0.62 12.00 -1.36
C ALA A 22 1.32 13.26 -1.89
N ASP A 23 0.61 14.37 -2.08
CA ASP A 23 1.23 15.61 -2.59
C ASP A 23 0.50 16.87 -2.11
N LYS A 24 -0.75 17.07 -2.55
CA LYS A 24 -1.45 18.37 -2.45
C LYS A 24 -2.71 18.36 -1.60
N ASN A 25 -3.25 17.19 -1.26
CA ASN A 25 -4.56 17.08 -0.63
C ASN A 25 -4.52 16.12 0.56
N ASP A 26 -3.89 16.57 1.64
CA ASP A 26 -3.72 15.78 2.87
C ASP A 26 -5.05 15.30 3.46
N ALA A 27 -6.13 16.07 3.30
CA ALA A 27 -7.46 15.67 3.75
C ALA A 27 -7.97 14.43 3.00
N LEU A 28 -7.86 14.42 1.66
CA LEU A 28 -8.22 13.25 0.84
C LEU A 28 -7.27 12.08 1.09
N GLU A 29 -5.97 12.33 1.17
CA GLU A 29 -4.95 11.32 1.42
C GLU A 29 -5.16 10.62 2.76
N THR A 30 -5.41 11.38 3.82
CA THR A 30 -5.73 10.85 5.15
C THR A 30 -7.05 10.08 5.14
N HIS A 31 -8.05 10.55 4.40
CA HIS A 31 -9.32 9.83 4.27
C HIS A 31 -9.14 8.47 3.58
N ILE A 32 -8.39 8.43 2.47
CA ILE A 32 -8.07 7.17 1.77
C ILE A 32 -7.27 6.23 2.69
N GLU A 33 -6.29 6.75 3.43
CA GLU A 33 -5.52 5.95 4.39
C GLU A 33 -6.41 5.33 5.47
N GLN A 34 -7.35 6.10 6.02
CA GLN A 34 -8.31 5.58 7.00
C GLN A 34 -9.17 4.48 6.39
N GLN A 35 -9.74 4.72 5.21
CA GLN A 35 -10.53 3.69 4.51
C GLN A 35 -9.71 2.42 4.31
N LEU A 36 -8.45 2.50 3.86
CA LEU A 36 -7.58 1.32 3.68
C LEU A 36 -7.40 0.51 4.96
N ARG A 37 -7.21 1.18 6.11
CA ARG A 37 -7.11 0.50 7.41
C ARG A 37 -8.43 -0.16 7.84
N GLU A 38 -9.56 0.42 7.47
CA GLU A 38 -10.89 -0.15 7.76
C GLU A 38 -11.26 -1.30 6.82
N LEU A 39 -10.56 -1.46 5.68
CA LEU A 39 -10.86 -2.52 4.72
C LEU A 39 -10.46 -3.92 5.19
N THR A 40 -9.47 -4.05 6.06
CA THR A 40 -8.98 -5.34 6.52
C THR A 40 -8.62 -5.28 7.99
N LEU A 41 -8.76 -6.42 8.66
CA LEU A 41 -8.33 -6.60 10.05
C LEU A 41 -6.83 -6.95 10.16
N LEU A 42 -6.16 -7.15 9.02
CA LEU A 42 -4.74 -7.44 8.94
C LEU A 42 -3.90 -6.18 9.23
N PRO A 43 -2.71 -6.31 9.84
CA PRO A 43 -1.81 -5.18 10.01
C PRO A 43 -1.35 -4.65 8.65
N LEU A 44 -1.58 -3.36 8.41
CA LEU A 44 -1.20 -2.66 7.19
C LEU A 44 -0.09 -1.63 7.45
N ASN A 45 0.98 -1.71 6.67
CA ASN A 45 2.03 -0.68 6.65
C ASN A 45 1.73 0.30 5.52
N ILE A 46 1.11 1.44 5.82
CA ILE A 46 0.82 2.45 4.79
C ILE A 46 1.93 3.50 4.80
N ARG A 47 2.70 3.57 3.70
CA ARG A 47 3.74 4.57 3.50
C ARG A 47 3.26 5.68 2.58
N ARG A 48 3.26 6.91 3.08
CA ARG A 48 3.05 8.11 2.26
C ARG A 48 4.36 8.49 1.59
N ILE A 49 4.36 8.54 0.25
CA ILE A 49 5.50 9.04 -0.53
C ILE A 49 5.01 10.07 -1.53
N SER A 50 5.84 11.05 -1.88
CA SER A 50 5.46 12.04 -2.89
C SER A 50 5.51 11.45 -4.29
N LEU A 51 4.70 12.02 -5.21
CA LEU A 51 4.76 11.64 -6.62
C LEU A 51 6.17 11.84 -7.19
N GLN A 52 6.85 12.92 -6.80
CA GLN A 52 8.21 13.20 -7.25
C GLN A 52 9.20 12.15 -6.74
N ALA A 53 9.11 11.76 -5.47
CA ALA A 53 9.96 10.71 -4.91
C ALA A 53 9.69 9.37 -5.61
N PHE A 54 8.42 9.03 -5.85
CA PHE A 54 8.04 7.81 -6.56
C PHE A 54 8.56 7.78 -8.00
N GLN A 55 8.53 8.89 -8.73
CA GLN A 55 9.06 8.94 -10.11
C GLN A 55 10.59 8.83 -10.14
N LYS A 56 11.28 9.38 -9.15
CA LYS A 56 12.74 9.39 -9.09
C LYS A 56 13.34 8.08 -8.56
N GLU A 57 12.75 7.53 -7.51
CA GLU A 57 13.28 6.38 -6.76
C GLU A 57 12.50 5.08 -7.05
N GLY A 58 11.30 5.19 -7.61
CA GLY A 58 10.41 4.07 -7.89
C GLY A 58 9.59 3.62 -6.70
N CYS A 59 8.99 2.44 -6.83
CA CYS A 59 8.26 1.81 -5.75
C CYS A 59 9.22 1.16 -4.73
N PRO A 60 9.03 1.37 -3.42
CA PRO A 60 9.74 0.61 -2.39
C PRO A 60 9.60 -0.91 -2.60
N ARG A 61 10.59 -1.68 -2.14
CA ARG A 61 10.53 -3.15 -2.20
C ARG A 61 9.47 -3.69 -1.23
N GLY A 62 8.87 -4.82 -1.59
CA GLY A 62 7.87 -5.51 -0.75
C GLY A 62 6.49 -4.85 -0.71
N VAL A 63 6.22 -3.87 -1.60
CA VAL A 63 4.91 -3.22 -1.70
C VAL A 63 3.93 -4.14 -2.41
N ALA A 64 2.81 -4.42 -1.76
CA ALA A 64 1.72 -5.22 -2.32
C ALA A 64 0.79 -4.39 -3.22
N LEU A 65 0.63 -3.10 -2.94
CA LEU A 65 -0.31 -2.21 -3.63
C LEU A 65 0.15 -0.75 -3.57
N ILE A 66 -0.09 -0.01 -4.66
CA ILE A 66 0.03 1.45 -4.72
C ILE A 66 -1.37 2.06 -4.84
N VAL A 67 -1.65 3.10 -4.07
CA VAL A 67 -2.88 3.89 -4.14
C VAL A 67 -2.51 5.35 -4.42
N THR A 68 -3.19 5.99 -5.36
CA THR A 68 -2.92 7.38 -5.71
C THR A 68 -4.18 8.15 -6.06
N PRO A 69 -4.43 9.33 -5.46
CA PRO A 69 -5.50 10.21 -5.90
C PRO A 69 -5.13 11.02 -7.15
N TYR A 70 -3.88 10.90 -7.62
CA TYR A 70 -3.36 11.63 -8.75
C TYR A 70 -3.14 10.71 -9.95
N ALA A 71 -3.49 11.20 -11.15
CA ALA A 71 -3.12 10.53 -12.39
C ALA A 71 -1.61 10.65 -12.58
N THR A 72 -0.89 9.53 -12.47
CA THR A 72 0.57 9.45 -12.65
C THR A 72 0.91 8.37 -13.67
N PRO A 73 1.90 8.58 -14.54
CA PRO A 73 2.43 7.51 -15.36
C PRO A 73 3.04 6.43 -14.45
N LEU A 74 2.73 5.17 -14.77
CA LEU A 74 3.29 4.00 -14.10
C LEU A 74 4.63 3.62 -14.75
N PRO A 75 5.65 3.25 -13.95
CA PRO A 75 6.84 2.64 -14.51
C PRO A 75 6.50 1.26 -15.07
N LEU A 76 7.27 0.82 -16.07
CA LEU A 76 7.03 -0.42 -16.84
C LEU A 76 6.87 -1.67 -15.97
N PHE A 77 7.52 -1.69 -14.80
CA PHE A 77 7.37 -2.72 -13.77
C PHE A 77 6.97 -2.05 -12.46
N SER A 78 5.71 -2.23 -12.07
CA SER A 78 5.17 -1.73 -10.81
C SER A 78 4.19 -2.72 -10.19
N PRO A 79 4.06 -2.72 -8.84
CA PRO A 79 2.93 -3.34 -8.17
C PRO A 79 1.58 -2.81 -8.69
N PRO A 80 0.47 -3.51 -8.42
CA PRO A 80 -0.86 -3.03 -8.78
C PRO A 80 -1.07 -1.59 -8.29
N LEU A 81 -1.67 -0.75 -9.14
CA LEU A 81 -1.98 0.63 -8.81
C LEU A 81 -3.48 0.88 -8.90
N ILE A 82 -4.02 1.52 -7.87
CA ILE A 82 -5.41 1.95 -7.81
C ILE A 82 -5.46 3.47 -7.77
N HIS A 83 -6.15 4.03 -8.75
CA HIS A 83 -6.40 5.46 -8.82
C HIS A 83 -7.69 5.81 -8.09
N ALA A 84 -7.59 6.58 -7.01
CA ALA A 84 -8.71 6.96 -6.16
C ALA A 84 -8.81 8.50 -6.10
N ASP A 85 -9.43 9.10 -7.12
CA ASP A 85 -9.65 10.55 -7.21
C ASP A 85 -10.49 11.12 -6.05
N ARG A 86 -11.22 10.25 -5.35
CA ARG A 86 -12.06 10.54 -4.18
C ARG A 86 -11.94 9.38 -3.16
N ALA A 87 -12.96 9.22 -2.32
CA ALA A 87 -13.11 8.03 -1.48
C ALA A 87 -13.08 6.74 -2.31
N LEU A 88 -12.50 5.68 -1.75
CA LEU A 88 -12.41 4.38 -2.40
C LEU A 88 -13.81 3.85 -2.71
N THR A 89 -14.07 3.54 -3.99
CA THR A 89 -15.32 2.94 -4.43
C THR A 89 -15.43 1.48 -4.01
N GLU A 90 -16.64 0.94 -3.86
CA GLU A 90 -16.89 -0.47 -3.47
C GLU A 90 -16.08 -1.47 -4.30
N HIS A 91 -16.00 -1.27 -5.61
CA HIS A 91 -15.21 -2.13 -6.49
C HIS A 91 -13.72 -2.08 -6.16
N GLN A 92 -13.18 -0.88 -5.93
CA GLN A 92 -11.78 -0.70 -5.54
C GLN A 92 -11.52 -1.34 -4.18
N GLN A 93 -12.41 -1.13 -3.21
CA GLN A 93 -12.32 -1.73 -1.89
C GLN A 93 -12.26 -3.26 -1.95
N GLN A 94 -13.15 -3.89 -2.73
CA GLN A 94 -13.15 -5.35 -2.92
C GLN A 94 -11.87 -5.85 -3.58
N GLN A 95 -11.37 -5.12 -4.58
CA GLN A 95 -10.12 -5.49 -5.25
C GLN A 95 -8.91 -5.35 -4.32
N ILE A 96 -8.86 -4.30 -3.51
CA ILE A 96 -7.83 -4.08 -2.49
C ILE A 96 -7.85 -5.22 -1.49
N ARG A 97 -9.03 -5.55 -0.93
CA ARG A 97 -9.19 -6.67 0.01
C ARG A 97 -8.65 -7.97 -0.56
N LYS A 98 -9.05 -8.33 -1.79
CA LYS A 98 -8.53 -9.51 -2.49
C LYS A 98 -7.00 -9.52 -2.57
N ILE A 99 -6.36 -8.39 -2.91
CA ILE A 99 -4.89 -8.29 -3.00
C ILE A 99 -4.23 -8.41 -1.63
N LEU A 100 -4.84 -7.86 -0.58
CA LEU A 100 -4.29 -7.86 0.78
C LEU A 100 -4.52 -9.18 1.53
N GLU A 101 -5.54 -9.96 1.13
CA GLU A 101 -5.93 -11.22 1.76
C GLU A 101 -5.51 -12.46 0.95
N SER A 102 -5.00 -12.26 -0.28
CA SER A 102 -4.43 -13.32 -1.13
C SER A 102 -3.08 -13.83 -0.68
#